data_AF-A0AAD0RHW2-F1
#
_entry.id   AF-A0AAD0RHW2-F1
#
_cell.length_a   1.000
_cell.length_b   1.000
_cell.length_c   1.000
_cell.angle_alpha   90.00
_cell.angle_beta   90.00
_cell.angle_gamma   90.00
#
_symmetry.space_group_name_H-M   'P 1'
#
loop_
_entity.id
_entity.type
_entity.pdbx_description
1 polymer ?
#
loop_
_entity_poly.entity_id
_entity_poly.type
_entity_poly.pdbx_seq_one_letter_code
_entity_poly.pdbx_strand_id
1 'polypeptide(L)'
;MAQIQLILGGARSGKSRLAEQRAIVLLEQGAVNELYYVATAKAQDEEMKSRVFAHQMQRDSRWQLVEEPWHIDKLIATAREDALLLIDCLTLWLSFGLCEMGKAATIDKKEHLLAALESCAATVILVSNEVGHGIIPLGELSREFVDESGWLHQDIAKVADRVDFVIAGLPQCLKGQDV
;
A
#
# COMPACT_ATOMS: atom_id res chain seq x y z
N MET A 1 15.70 -8.77 8.58
CA MET A 1 14.43 -9.20 9.18
C MET A 1 13.31 -8.60 8.36
N ALA A 2 12.23 -9.34 8.13
CA ALA A 2 11.02 -8.81 7.51
C ALA A 2 10.59 -7.52 8.21
N GLN A 3 10.26 -6.49 7.45
CA GLN A 3 9.74 -5.24 7.99
C GLN A 3 8.49 -4.81 7.26
N ILE A 4 7.49 -4.38 8.03
CA ILE A 4 6.21 -3.89 7.53
C ILE A 4 6.16 -2.39 7.75
N GLN A 5 6.05 -1.63 6.66
CA GLN A 5 5.92 -0.18 6.70
C GLN A 5 4.57 0.25 6.14
N LEU A 6 3.88 1.14 6.83
CA LEU A 6 2.66 1.78 6.34
C LEU A 6 2.92 3.27 6.11
N ILE A 7 2.70 3.74 4.90
CA ILE A 7 2.85 5.15 4.52
C ILE A 7 1.49 5.71 4.11
N LEU A 8 0.97 6.60 4.96
CA LEU A 8 -0.29 7.29 4.81
C LEU A 8 -0.07 8.72 4.34
N GLY A 9 -1.11 9.34 3.77
CA GLY A 9 -1.11 10.76 3.46
C GLY A 9 -2.14 11.13 2.41
N GLY A 10 -2.37 12.42 2.20
CA GLY A 10 -3.33 12.90 1.20
C GLY A 10 -2.94 12.54 -0.24
N ALA A 11 -3.83 12.82 -1.18
CA ALA A 11 -3.50 12.78 -2.61
C ALA A 11 -2.37 13.78 -2.90
N ARG A 12 -1.40 13.38 -3.73
CA ARG A 12 -0.21 14.18 -4.10
C ARG A 12 0.64 14.67 -2.92
N SER A 13 0.58 13.99 -1.79
CA SER A 13 1.41 14.28 -0.61
C SER A 13 2.88 13.91 -0.76
N GLY A 14 3.25 13.06 -1.75
CA GLY A 14 4.61 12.55 -1.91
C GLY A 14 4.86 11.17 -1.31
N LYS A 15 3.85 10.49 -0.75
CA LYS A 15 3.97 9.15 -0.16
C LYS A 15 4.57 8.07 -1.06
N SER A 16 4.17 8.01 -2.34
CA SER A 16 4.71 7.03 -3.30
C SER A 16 6.20 7.24 -3.56
N ARG A 17 6.62 8.51 -3.71
CA ARG A 17 8.05 8.86 -3.85
C ARG A 17 8.85 8.45 -2.62
N LEU A 18 8.33 8.69 -1.42
CA LEU A 18 8.98 8.26 -0.18
C LEU A 18 9.12 6.74 -0.12
N ALA A 19 8.06 6.00 -0.46
CA ALA A 19 8.05 4.55 -0.51
C ALA A 19 9.12 4.01 -1.47
N GLU A 20 9.18 4.55 -2.69
CA GLU A 20 10.18 4.18 -3.69
C GLU A 20 11.61 4.49 -3.21
N GLN A 21 11.83 5.68 -2.64
CA GLN A 21 13.15 6.06 -2.11
C GLN A 21 13.63 5.10 -1.01
N ARG A 22 12.75 4.69 -0.09
CA ARG A 22 13.10 3.71 0.95
C ARG A 22 13.43 2.35 0.37
N ALA A 23 12.66 1.89 -0.61
CA ALA A 23 12.93 0.62 -1.27
C ALA A 23 14.30 0.61 -1.95
N ILE A 24 14.66 1.71 -2.63
CA ILE A 24 15.98 1.88 -3.24
C ILE A 24 17.10 1.89 -2.19
N VAL A 25 16.93 2.60 -1.08
CA VAL A 25 17.92 2.61 0.02
C VAL A 25 18.13 1.20 0.59
N LEU A 26 17.05 0.44 0.82
CA LEU A 26 17.15 -0.93 1.33
C LEU A 26 17.86 -1.87 0.35
N LEU A 27 17.60 -1.71 -0.95
CA LEU A 27 18.32 -2.45 -1.99
C LEU A 27 19.81 -2.10 -2.01
N GLU A 28 20.16 -0.81 -1.96
CA GLU A 28 21.55 -0.34 -1.99
C GLU A 28 22.34 -0.74 -0.74
N GLN A 29 21.67 -0.90 0.40
CA GLN A 29 22.23 -1.44 1.64
C GLN A 29 22.38 -2.97 1.63
N GLY A 30 21.86 -3.66 0.60
CA GLY A 30 21.83 -5.13 0.55
C GLY A 30 20.88 -5.78 1.56
N ALA A 31 19.92 -5.01 2.09
CA ALA A 31 18.89 -5.53 3.00
C ALA A 31 17.84 -6.36 2.25
N VAL A 32 17.65 -6.07 0.97
CA VAL A 32 16.82 -6.81 -0.01
C VAL A 32 17.56 -6.87 -1.34
N ASN A 33 17.21 -7.82 -2.19
CA ASN A 33 17.81 -8.03 -3.52
C ASN A 33 16.83 -7.77 -4.67
N GLU A 34 15.53 -7.92 -4.42
CA GLU A 34 14.49 -7.81 -5.45
C GLU A 34 13.44 -6.79 -5.05
N LEU A 35 13.06 -5.91 -5.99
CA LEU A 35 12.03 -4.91 -5.78
C LEU A 35 10.81 -5.20 -6.65
N TYR A 36 9.67 -5.39 -6.00
CA TYR A 36 8.37 -5.60 -6.65
C TYR A 36 7.47 -4.38 -6.42
N TYR A 37 6.99 -3.81 -7.51
CA TYR A 37 5.94 -2.80 -7.48
C TYR A 37 4.60 -3.49 -7.71
N VAL A 38 3.75 -3.55 -6.68
CA VAL A 38 2.42 -4.17 -6.74
C VAL A 38 1.38 -3.08 -6.97
N ALA A 39 0.91 -2.98 -8.21
CA ALA A 39 -0.14 -2.06 -8.62
C ALA A 39 -1.51 -2.69 -8.35
N THR A 40 -2.30 -2.06 -7.47
CA THR A 40 -3.65 -2.52 -7.10
C THR A 40 -4.76 -1.89 -7.95
N ALA A 41 -4.41 -1.00 -8.88
CA ALA A 41 -5.35 -0.37 -9.79
C ALA A 41 -5.88 -1.38 -10.83
N LYS A 42 -7.18 -1.34 -11.12
CA LYS A 42 -7.75 -2.08 -12.26
C LYS A 42 -7.45 -1.34 -13.56
N ALA A 43 -7.06 -2.08 -14.60
CA ALA A 43 -6.76 -1.57 -15.94
C ALA A 43 -7.96 -0.92 -16.69
N GLN A 44 -9.09 -0.60 -16.05
CA GLN A 44 -10.24 0.04 -16.72
C GLN A 44 -10.36 1.54 -16.40
N ASP A 45 -9.56 2.05 -15.48
CA ASP A 45 -9.48 3.47 -15.19
C ASP A 45 -8.38 4.09 -16.07
N GLU A 46 -8.75 4.56 -17.27
CA GLU A 46 -7.81 5.12 -18.26
C GLU A 46 -7.05 6.37 -17.73
N GLU A 47 -7.65 7.13 -16.82
CA GLU A 47 -6.98 8.25 -16.15
C GLU A 47 -5.92 7.73 -15.16
N MET A 48 -6.21 6.63 -14.45
CA MET A 48 -5.26 6.00 -13.54
C MET A 48 -4.17 5.20 -14.28
N LYS A 49 -4.50 4.54 -15.39
CA LYS A 49 -3.54 3.90 -16.31
C LYS A 49 -2.53 4.90 -16.83
N SER A 50 -2.96 6.07 -17.31
CA SER A 50 -2.03 7.09 -17.80
C SER A 50 -1.11 7.62 -16.69
N ARG A 51 -1.57 7.69 -15.44
CA ARG A 51 -0.75 8.06 -14.27
C ARG A 51 0.22 6.96 -13.83
N VAL A 52 -0.23 5.70 -13.81
CA VAL A 52 0.60 4.52 -13.55
C VAL A 52 1.64 4.34 -14.64
N PHE A 53 1.27 4.54 -15.91
CA PHE A 53 2.16 4.46 -17.07
C PHE A 53 3.20 5.58 -17.08
N ALA A 54 2.83 6.82 -16.74
CA ALA A 54 3.78 7.92 -16.58
C ALA A 54 4.79 7.65 -15.44
N HIS A 55 4.36 6.99 -14.36
CA HIS A 55 5.30 6.52 -13.32
C HIS A 55 6.13 5.32 -13.80
N GLN A 56 5.56 4.35 -14.53
CA GLN A 56 6.29 3.22 -15.11
C GLN A 56 7.41 3.66 -16.05
N MET A 57 7.20 4.69 -16.88
CA MET A 57 8.25 5.23 -17.76
C MET A 57 9.37 5.96 -17.01
N GLN A 58 9.13 6.38 -15.76
CA GLN A 58 10.15 6.95 -14.88
C GLN A 58 10.78 5.90 -13.95
N ARG A 59 10.25 4.68 -13.92
CA ARG A 59 10.72 3.65 -13.00
C ARG A 59 12.01 3.04 -13.50
N ASP A 60 12.92 2.96 -12.55
CA ASP A 60 14.19 2.29 -12.67
C ASP A 60 14.01 0.83 -13.12
N SER A 61 14.89 0.33 -13.98
CA SER A 61 14.92 -1.07 -14.42
C SER A 61 15.08 -2.08 -13.27
N ARG A 62 15.42 -1.60 -12.07
CA ARG A 62 15.46 -2.38 -10.82
C ARG A 62 14.08 -2.92 -10.38
N TRP A 63 12.97 -2.37 -10.86
CA TRP A 63 11.61 -2.76 -10.43
C TRP A 63 10.99 -3.84 -11.30
N GLN A 64 10.36 -4.82 -10.65
CA GLN A 64 9.47 -5.81 -11.27
C GLN A 64 8.01 -5.40 -11.01
N LEU A 65 7.22 -5.20 -12.07
CA LEU A 65 5.81 -4.82 -11.95
C LEU A 65 4.93 -6.06 -11.77
N VAL A 66 4.03 -6.01 -10.79
CA VAL A 66 2.95 -6.99 -10.60
C VAL A 66 1.63 -6.23 -10.53
N GLU A 67 0.70 -6.54 -11.42
CA GLU A 67 -0.67 -6.01 -11.38
C GLU A 67 -1.55 -7.00 -10.63
N GLU A 68 -1.97 -6.66 -9.41
CA GLU A 68 -2.80 -7.51 -8.57
C GLU A 68 -3.79 -6.65 -7.78
N PRO A 69 -5.04 -6.50 -8.26
CA PRO A 69 -6.03 -5.67 -7.61
C PRO A 69 -6.64 -6.28 -6.35
N TRP A 70 -6.51 -7.60 -6.12
CA TRP A 70 -7.28 -8.27 -5.07
C TRP A 70 -6.47 -9.22 -4.19
N HIS A 71 -5.72 -10.15 -4.79
CA HIS A 71 -5.00 -11.22 -4.10
C HIS A 71 -3.60 -10.83 -3.60
N ILE A 72 -3.45 -9.58 -3.12
CA ILE A 72 -2.18 -9.09 -2.55
C ILE A 72 -1.75 -9.89 -1.31
N ASP A 73 -2.70 -10.48 -0.57
CA ASP A 73 -2.47 -11.40 0.55
C ASP A 73 -1.60 -12.60 0.12
N LYS A 74 -1.88 -13.17 -1.05
CA LYS A 74 -1.13 -14.32 -1.58
C LYS A 74 0.29 -13.91 -2.02
N LEU A 75 0.42 -12.73 -2.62
CA LEU A 75 1.74 -12.20 -3.00
C LEU A 75 2.61 -11.99 -1.76
N ILE A 76 2.06 -11.38 -0.71
CA ILE A 76 2.75 -11.18 0.57
C ILE A 76 3.15 -12.52 1.20
N ALA A 77 2.22 -13.48 1.28
CA ALA A 77 2.47 -14.76 1.93
C ALA A 77 3.52 -15.64 1.22
N THR A 78 3.70 -15.47 -0.09
CA THR A 78 4.64 -16.26 -0.89
C THR A 78 5.96 -15.53 -1.19
N ALA A 79 6.07 -14.26 -0.81
CA ALA A 79 7.25 -13.46 -1.05
C ALA A 79 8.43 -13.92 -0.19
N ARG A 80 9.59 -13.93 -0.82
CA ARG A 80 10.86 -14.40 -0.24
C ARG A 80 11.45 -13.37 0.71
N GLU A 81 12.31 -13.81 1.62
CA GLU A 81 12.97 -12.93 2.60
C GLU A 81 13.84 -11.83 1.99
N ASP A 82 14.37 -12.05 0.78
CA ASP A 82 15.20 -11.12 0.03
C ASP A 82 14.40 -10.19 -0.90
N ALA A 83 13.06 -10.28 -0.89
CA ALA A 83 12.19 -9.43 -1.68
C ALA A 83 11.63 -8.26 -0.87
N LEU A 84 11.39 -7.14 -1.57
CA LEU A 84 10.58 -6.04 -1.10
C LEU A 84 9.32 -5.89 -1.97
N LEU A 85 8.15 -5.90 -1.35
CA LEU A 85 6.88 -5.59 -1.99
C LEU A 85 6.46 -4.15 -1.67
N LEU A 86 6.38 -3.28 -2.67
CA LEU A 86 5.78 -1.95 -2.56
C LEU A 86 4.37 -2.01 -3.13
N ILE A 87 3.36 -1.93 -2.26
CA ILE A 87 1.94 -2.00 -2.62
C ILE A 87 1.37 -0.59 -2.66
N ASP A 88 1.02 -0.12 -3.87
CA ASP A 88 0.46 1.22 -4.11
C ASP A 88 -0.82 1.09 -4.97
N CYS A 89 -2.02 1.29 -4.41
CA CYS A 89 -2.30 1.58 -3.00
C CYS A 89 -3.49 0.82 -2.42
N LEU A 90 -3.49 0.73 -1.09
CA LEU A 90 -4.54 0.09 -0.31
C LEU A 90 -5.93 0.72 -0.53
N THR A 91 -6.03 2.03 -0.81
CA THR A 91 -7.33 2.65 -1.10
C THR A 91 -7.95 2.16 -2.41
N LEU A 92 -7.15 1.78 -3.41
CA LEU A 92 -7.67 1.21 -4.65
C LEU A 92 -8.05 -0.26 -4.48
N TRP A 93 -7.25 -1.00 -3.73
CA TRP A 93 -7.58 -2.36 -3.32
C TRP A 93 -8.90 -2.42 -2.54
N LEU A 94 -9.08 -1.50 -1.59
CA LEU A 94 -10.32 -1.41 -0.82
C LEU A 94 -11.51 -1.01 -1.69
N SER A 95 -11.31 -0.04 -2.60
CA SER A 95 -12.35 0.37 -3.55
C SER A 95 -12.79 -0.80 -4.44
N PHE A 96 -11.83 -1.57 -4.96
CA PHE A 96 -12.11 -2.78 -5.72
C PHE A 96 -12.91 -3.80 -4.89
N GLY A 97 -12.51 -4.03 -3.65
CA GLY A 97 -13.24 -4.92 -2.74
C GLY A 97 -14.69 -4.50 -2.54
N LEU A 98 -14.93 -3.25 -2.13
CA LEU A 98 -16.27 -2.76 -1.83
C LEU A 98 -17.17 -2.69 -3.08
N CYS A 99 -16.62 -2.25 -4.22
CA CYS A 99 -17.41 -2.06 -5.44
C CYS A 99 -17.67 -3.36 -6.22
N GLU A 100 -16.66 -4.24 -6.33
CA GLU A 100 -16.70 -5.39 -7.24
C GLU A 100 -16.95 -6.71 -6.50
N MET A 101 -16.45 -6.85 -5.28
CA MET A 101 -16.52 -8.10 -4.49
C MET A 101 -17.59 -8.05 -3.40
N GLY A 102 -17.94 -6.84 -2.94
CA GLY A 102 -18.88 -6.59 -1.86
C GLY A 102 -18.22 -6.57 -0.47
N LYS A 103 -18.93 -5.94 0.48
CA LYS A 103 -18.43 -5.70 1.84
C LYS A 103 -17.98 -6.96 2.58
N ALA A 104 -18.81 -8.01 2.60
CA ALA A 104 -18.51 -9.24 3.33
C ALA A 104 -17.20 -9.89 2.84
N ALA A 105 -17.02 -9.97 1.52
CA ALA A 105 -15.79 -10.48 0.92
C ALA A 105 -14.58 -9.57 1.22
N THR A 106 -14.80 -8.26 1.34
CA THR A 106 -13.76 -7.29 1.69
C THR A 106 -13.28 -7.43 3.12
N ILE A 107 -14.20 -7.65 4.06
CA ILE A 107 -13.85 -7.88 5.47
C ILE A 107 -13.06 -9.19 5.60
N ASP A 108 -13.52 -10.27 4.98
CA ASP A 108 -12.80 -11.55 4.94
C ASP A 108 -11.41 -11.41 4.29
N LYS A 109 -11.32 -10.66 3.20
CA LYS A 109 -10.05 -10.42 2.49
C LYS A 109 -9.09 -9.54 3.31
N LYS A 110 -9.59 -8.61 4.12
CA LYS A 110 -8.79 -7.85 5.10
C LYS A 110 -8.16 -8.79 6.13
N GLU A 111 -8.90 -9.74 6.68
CA GLU A 111 -8.36 -10.69 7.65
C GLU A 111 -7.23 -11.54 7.05
N HIS A 112 -7.40 -12.01 5.81
CA HIS A 112 -6.33 -12.70 5.08
C HIS A 112 -5.09 -11.82 4.84
N LEU A 113 -5.28 -10.55 4.51
CA LEU A 113 -4.18 -9.59 4.36
C LEU A 113 -3.40 -9.42 5.67
N LEU A 114 -4.10 -9.25 6.80
CA LEU A 114 -3.46 -9.10 8.11
C LEU A 114 -2.66 -10.35 8.50
N ALA A 115 -3.23 -11.54 8.31
CA ALA A 115 -2.53 -12.81 8.56
C ALA A 115 -1.29 -12.99 7.67
N ALA A 116 -1.37 -12.56 6.41
CA ALA A 116 -0.23 -12.58 5.50
C ALA A 116 0.87 -11.62 5.95
N LEU A 117 0.51 -10.42 6.40
CA LEU A 117 1.48 -9.45 6.93
C LEU A 117 2.16 -9.97 8.20
N GLU A 118 1.42 -10.55 9.14
CA GLU A 118 2.01 -11.06 10.40
C GLU A 118 3.01 -12.21 10.19
N SER A 119 2.86 -12.96 9.11
CA SER A 119 3.68 -14.15 8.82
C SER A 119 4.68 -13.98 7.67
N CYS A 120 4.73 -12.80 7.02
CA CYS A 120 5.56 -12.62 5.84
C CYS A 120 7.05 -12.64 6.15
N ALA A 121 7.84 -13.25 5.27
CA ALA A 121 9.30 -13.22 5.34
C ALA A 121 9.89 -11.98 4.65
N ALA A 122 9.19 -11.44 3.66
CA ALA A 122 9.61 -10.30 2.86
C ALA A 122 9.48 -8.96 3.59
N THR A 123 10.17 -7.94 3.09
CA THR A 123 9.88 -6.54 3.46
C THR A 123 8.66 -6.05 2.69
N VAL A 124 7.71 -5.39 3.36
CA VAL A 124 6.48 -4.89 2.74
C VAL A 124 6.30 -3.41 3.04
N ILE A 125 6.16 -2.58 2.01
CA ILE A 125 5.81 -1.17 2.11
C ILE A 125 4.40 -0.98 1.54
N LEU A 126 3.47 -0.58 2.39
CA LEU A 126 2.07 -0.36 2.07
C LEU A 126 1.82 1.14 1.94
N VAL A 127 1.32 1.59 0.80
CA VAL A 127 0.94 2.98 0.56
C VAL A 127 -0.57 3.11 0.59
N SER A 128 -1.09 4.14 1.26
CA SER A 128 -2.53 4.41 1.28
C SER A 128 -2.85 5.90 1.33
N ASN A 129 -3.98 6.29 0.74
CA ASN A 129 -4.50 7.64 0.91
C ASN A 129 -5.22 7.74 2.26
N GLU A 130 -4.90 8.77 3.04
CA GLU A 130 -5.77 9.19 4.15
C GLU A 130 -6.94 10.00 3.61
N VAL A 131 -8.17 9.55 3.88
CA VAL A 131 -9.42 10.12 3.34
C VAL A 131 -10.39 10.56 4.45
N GLY A 132 -10.11 10.24 5.71
CA GLY A 132 -10.94 10.53 6.88
C GLY A 132 -10.77 11.94 7.46
N HIS A 133 -9.81 12.74 6.99
CA HIS A 133 -9.60 14.13 7.43
C HIS A 133 -10.54 15.15 6.74
N GLY A 134 -11.49 14.69 5.94
CA GLY A 134 -12.45 15.52 5.21
C GLY A 134 -13.81 15.68 5.91
N ILE A 135 -14.78 16.20 5.17
CA ILE A 135 -16.19 16.17 5.58
C ILE A 135 -16.76 14.76 5.45
N ILE A 136 -17.79 14.46 6.24
CA ILE A 136 -18.54 13.20 6.10
C ILE A 136 -19.21 13.17 4.72
N PRO A 137 -18.97 12.13 3.90
CA PRO A 137 -19.59 12.05 2.58
C PRO A 137 -21.12 11.96 2.62
N LEU A 138 -21.79 12.49 1.59
CA LEU A 138 -23.24 12.39 1.44
C LEU A 138 -23.69 11.04 0.88
N GLY A 139 -22.85 10.37 0.09
CA GLY A 139 -23.14 9.04 -0.46
C GLY A 139 -22.89 7.92 0.56
N GLU A 140 -23.78 6.93 0.57
CA GLU A 140 -23.68 5.76 1.45
C GLU A 140 -22.39 4.97 1.20
N LEU A 141 -22.13 4.60 -0.06
CA LEU A 141 -20.89 3.91 -0.45
C LEU A 141 -19.64 4.72 -0.11
N SER A 142 -19.68 6.05 -0.25
CA SER A 142 -18.55 6.91 0.08
C SER A 142 -18.29 6.98 1.59
N ARG A 143 -19.34 6.99 2.43
CA ARG A 143 -19.19 6.89 3.89
C ARG A 143 -18.61 5.53 4.28
N GLU A 144 -19.16 4.46 3.73
CA GLU A 144 -18.67 3.11 3.97
C GLU A 144 -17.20 2.97 3.59
N PHE A 145 -16.79 3.51 2.43
CA PHE A 145 -15.39 3.51 2.02
C PHE A 145 -14.48 4.24 3.02
N VAL A 146 -14.89 5.42 3.51
CA VAL A 146 -14.11 6.19 4.50
C VAL A 146 -13.99 5.41 5.81
N ASP A 147 -15.08 4.83 6.30
CA ASP A 147 -15.09 4.04 7.54
C ASP A 147 -14.19 2.80 7.42
N GLU A 148 -14.38 2.00 6.36
CA GLU A 148 -13.58 0.78 6.14
C GLU A 148 -12.10 1.11 5.86
N SER A 149 -11.80 2.24 5.22
CA SER A 149 -10.42 2.70 5.04
C SER A 149 -9.77 3.01 6.39
N GLY A 150 -10.49 3.71 7.28
CA GLY A 150 -10.02 4.02 8.62
C GLY A 150 -9.78 2.76 9.46
N TRP A 151 -10.68 1.76 9.38
CA TRP A 151 -10.49 0.49 10.06
C TRP A 151 -9.31 -0.32 9.50
N LEU A 152 -9.17 -0.38 8.18
CA LEU A 152 -8.04 -1.02 7.52
C LEU A 152 -6.71 -0.40 7.95
N HIS A 153 -6.60 0.92 7.95
CA HIS A 153 -5.38 1.62 8.36
C HIS A 153 -5.04 1.34 9.83
N GLN A 154 -6.03 1.38 10.72
CA GLN A 154 -5.82 1.06 12.14
C GLN A 154 -5.35 -0.37 12.36
N ASP A 155 -5.93 -1.34 11.66
CA ASP A 155 -5.55 -2.75 11.80
C ASP A 155 -4.14 -3.01 11.26
N ILE A 156 -3.79 -2.44 10.10
CA ILE A 156 -2.44 -2.55 9.54
C ILE A 156 -1.42 -1.83 10.43
N ALA A 157 -1.74 -0.66 10.97
CA ALA A 157 -0.83 0.09 11.84
C ALA A 157 -0.47 -0.67 13.13
N LYS A 158 -1.33 -1.58 13.61
CA LYS A 158 -1.02 -2.45 14.76
C LYS A 158 0.11 -3.41 14.43
N VAL A 159 0.09 -4.04 13.25
CA VAL A 159 1.09 -5.04 12.82
C VAL A 159 2.32 -4.41 12.15
N ALA A 160 2.22 -3.17 11.64
CA ALA A 160 3.33 -2.49 10.98
C ALA A 160 4.46 -2.13 11.96
N ASP A 161 5.72 -2.35 11.60
CA ASP A 161 6.88 -1.91 12.39
C ASP A 161 7.04 -0.39 12.36
N ARG A 162 6.70 0.22 11.21
CA ARG A 162 6.79 1.66 11.00
C ARG A 162 5.52 2.22 10.35
N VAL A 163 5.08 3.38 10.83
CA VAL A 163 3.99 4.14 10.22
C VAL A 163 4.42 5.59 10.01
N ASP A 164 4.24 6.10 8.79
CA ASP A 164 4.50 7.50 8.46
C ASP A 164 3.25 8.16 7.88
N PHE A 165 3.06 9.44 8.21
CA PHE A 165 2.09 10.31 7.58
C PHE A 165 2.80 11.39 6.77
N VAL A 166 2.51 11.47 5.48
CA VAL A 166 3.23 12.38 4.57
C VAL A 166 2.37 13.59 4.22
N ILE A 167 2.96 14.79 4.38
CA ILE A 167 2.35 16.07 4.04
C ILE A 167 3.36 16.90 3.24
N ALA A 168 2.98 17.37 2.05
CA ALA A 168 3.85 18.23 1.21
C ALA A 168 5.26 17.65 0.96
N GLY A 169 5.38 16.32 0.85
CA GLY A 169 6.64 15.60 0.66
C GLY A 169 7.42 15.33 1.95
N LEU A 170 6.91 15.78 3.10
CA LEU A 170 7.56 15.65 4.40
C LEU A 170 6.93 14.49 5.19
N PRO A 171 7.69 13.43 5.53
CA PRO A 171 7.21 12.38 6.41
C PRO A 171 7.20 12.82 7.87
N GLN A 172 6.08 12.57 8.54
CA GLN A 172 5.96 12.56 9.99
C GLN A 172 5.88 11.11 10.46
N CYS A 173 6.87 10.65 11.22
CA CYS A 173 6.83 9.31 11.81
C CYS A 173 5.77 9.27 12.92
N LEU A 174 4.82 8.34 12.80
CA LEU A 174 3.76 8.09 13.79
C LEU A 174 4.07 6.86 14.67
N LYS A 175 4.79 5.88 14.12
CA LYS A 175 5.23 4.65 14.81
C LYS A 175 6.58 4.20 14.24
N GLY A 176 7.43 3.64 15.10
CA GLY A 176 8.76 3.14 14.74
C GLY A 176 9.85 4.21 14.96
N GLN A 177 11.09 3.83 14.72
CA GLN A 177 12.24 4.75 14.70
C GLN A 177 12.78 4.88 13.27
N ASP A 178 13.48 5.97 12.99
CA ASP A 178 14.31 6.09 11.79
C ASP A 178 15.39 5.01 11.82
N VAL A 179 15.47 4.24 10.73
CA VAL A 179 16.61 3.35 10.46
C VAL A 179 17.74 4.20 9.89
#